data_AF-A0A535ULV7-F1
#
_entry.id   AF-A0A535ULV7-F1
#
_cell.length_a   1.000
_cell.length_b   1.000
_cell.length_c   1.000
_cell.angle_alpha   90.00
_cell.angle_beta   90.00
_cell.angle_gamma   90.00
#
_symmetry.space_group_name_H-M   'P 1'
#
loop_
_entity.id
_entity.type
_entity.pdbx_description
1 polymer ?
#
loop_
_entity_poly.entity_id
_entity_poly.type
_entity_poly.pdbx_seq_one_letter_code
_entity_poly.pdbx_strand_id
1 'polypeptide(L)'
;MGYWMFYDRTSATFPLYSRANVGEVFPDPITPLNATTGFLANLEPGWRDAFVATGAWDHDLYDPEVEHNPIACFEGYLYINMSLMRLFGVRVPGFSPEAVDLQYFGDMPGIPSYESERRPFDESPAHSERAGAWLMGKVLGATDLSELDAEVTEIVRIRRSRPDMAALTDEQLIERIT
;
A
#
# COMPACT_ATOMS: atom_id res chain seq x y z
N MET A 1 -2.95 2.41 30.58
CA MET A 1 -1.96 1.95 29.58
C MET A 1 -1.63 3.15 28.72
N GLY A 2 -0.37 3.58 28.62
CA GLY A 2 0.00 4.68 27.72
C GLY A 2 -0.17 4.22 26.28
N TYR A 3 -0.91 4.96 25.46
CA TYR A 3 -0.98 4.73 24.02
C TYR A 3 0.44 4.83 23.45
N TRP A 4 0.91 3.79 22.77
CA TRP A 4 2.07 3.93 21.90
C TRP A 4 1.75 4.98 20.83
N MET A 5 2.71 5.83 20.47
CA MET A 5 2.47 7.01 19.62
C MET A 5 1.96 6.66 18.21
N PHE A 6 2.08 5.40 17.78
CA PHE A 6 1.61 4.90 16.49
C PHE A 6 0.70 3.69 16.67
N TYR A 7 -0.60 3.97 16.77
CA TYR A 7 -1.65 2.98 16.75
C TYR A 7 -2.79 3.53 15.91
N ASP A 8 -2.90 3.05 14.69
CA ASP A 8 -3.97 3.43 13.78
C ASP A 8 -5.30 2.82 14.23
N ARG A 9 -6.39 3.44 13.84
CA ARG A 9 -7.71 2.82 13.97
C ARG A 9 -7.87 1.70 12.96
N THR A 10 -8.49 0.61 13.36
CA THR A 10 -8.88 -0.45 12.42
C THR A 10 -10.14 -0.05 11.66
N SER A 11 -10.16 -0.31 10.35
CA SER A 11 -11.34 -0.09 9.52
C SER A 11 -12.41 -1.14 9.86
N ALA A 12 -13.63 -0.67 10.11
CA ALA A 12 -14.78 -1.56 10.23
C ALA A 12 -15.22 -2.11 8.86
N THR A 13 -14.95 -1.35 7.80
CA THR A 13 -15.24 -1.75 6.42
C THR A 13 -14.22 -2.78 5.96
N PHE A 14 -12.92 -2.57 6.17
CA PHE A 14 -11.81 -3.40 5.71
C PHE A 14 -11.02 -3.97 6.90
N PRO A 15 -11.54 -5.00 7.61
CA PRO A 15 -11.09 -5.35 8.94
C PRO A 15 -9.90 -6.32 9.00
N LEU A 16 -9.45 -6.87 7.86
CA LEU A 16 -8.40 -7.88 7.85
C LEU A 16 -7.03 -7.22 7.68
N TYR A 17 -6.24 -7.23 8.75
CA TYR A 17 -4.87 -6.74 8.75
C TYR A 17 -3.90 -7.90 9.00
N SER A 18 -2.82 -7.97 8.22
CA SER A 18 -1.81 -9.01 8.35
C SER A 18 -0.41 -8.45 8.26
N ARG A 19 0.49 -9.10 8.99
CA ARG A 19 1.93 -8.87 8.87
C ARG A 19 2.72 -10.12 8.48
N ALA A 20 2.03 -11.12 7.93
CA ALA A 20 2.67 -12.33 7.41
C ALA A 20 3.72 -12.00 6.33
N ASN A 21 3.40 -11.09 5.40
CA ASN A 21 4.34 -10.66 4.36
C ASN A 21 5.19 -9.45 4.79
N VAL A 22 4.56 -8.34 5.21
CA VAL A 22 5.31 -7.10 5.53
C VAL A 22 6.24 -7.28 6.72
N GLY A 23 5.97 -8.23 7.62
CA GLY A 23 6.86 -8.55 8.73
C GLY A 23 8.21 -9.16 8.31
N GLU A 24 8.32 -9.70 7.09
CA GLU A 24 9.61 -10.15 6.52
C GLU A 24 10.47 -8.97 6.08
N VAL A 25 9.82 -7.88 5.62
CA VAL A 25 10.49 -6.66 5.13
C VAL A 25 10.75 -5.67 6.29
N PHE A 26 9.81 -5.57 7.22
CA PHE A 26 9.84 -4.72 8.41
C PHE A 26 9.62 -5.59 9.67
N PRO A 27 10.64 -6.36 10.09
CA PRO A 27 10.52 -7.24 11.26
C PRO A 27 10.44 -6.46 12.57
N ASP A 28 11.07 -5.29 12.62
CA ASP A 28 11.17 -4.44 13.81
C ASP A 28 10.17 -3.28 13.77
N PRO A 29 9.81 -2.70 14.94
CA PRO A 29 8.99 -1.50 14.97
C PRO A 29 9.62 -0.34 14.19
N ILE A 30 8.80 0.40 13.44
CA ILE A 30 9.23 1.62 12.78
C ILE A 30 9.46 2.73 13.82
N THR A 31 10.45 3.58 13.55
CA THR A 31 10.74 4.73 14.41
C THR A 31 9.71 5.84 14.20
N PRO A 32 9.52 6.76 15.17
CA PRO A 32 8.66 7.92 14.97
C PRO A 32 8.98 8.73 13.72
N LEU A 33 10.27 8.93 13.43
CA LEU A 33 10.71 9.62 12.23
C LEU A 33 10.29 8.89 10.96
N ASN A 34 10.42 7.55 10.92
CA ASN A 34 9.97 6.78 9.76
C ASN A 34 8.45 6.85 9.58
N ALA A 35 7.70 6.83 10.68
CA ALA A 35 6.25 6.94 10.65
C ALA A 35 5.79 8.30 10.10
N THR A 36 6.43 9.40 10.51
CA THR A 36 5.96 10.76 10.19
C THR A 36 6.55 11.37 8.91
N THR A 37 7.72 10.92 8.47
CA THR A 37 8.41 11.50 7.29
C THR A 37 9.01 10.45 6.36
N GLY A 38 9.03 9.18 6.78
CA GLY A 38 9.71 8.11 6.08
C GLY A 38 8.73 7.19 5.36
N PHE A 39 8.85 5.89 5.62
CA PHE A 39 8.20 4.88 4.82
C PHE A 39 6.68 4.93 4.93
N LEU A 40 6.11 5.00 6.14
CA LEU A 40 4.66 5.04 6.31
C LEU A 40 4.05 6.30 5.67
N ALA A 41 4.62 7.48 5.97
CA ALA A 41 4.15 8.76 5.46
C ALA A 41 4.15 8.88 3.92
N ASN A 42 5.06 8.18 3.24
CA ASN A 42 5.16 8.23 1.78
C ASN A 42 4.53 7.01 1.08
N LEU A 43 4.66 5.82 1.66
CA LEU A 43 4.16 4.59 1.04
C LEU A 43 2.63 4.55 1.05
N GLU A 44 1.99 4.93 2.16
CA GLU A 44 0.53 4.82 2.27
C GLU A 44 -0.21 5.60 1.17
N PRO A 45 0.04 6.92 0.98
CA PRO A 45 -0.64 7.67 -0.06
C PRO A 45 -0.26 7.18 -1.46
N GLY A 46 1.01 6.84 -1.69
CA GLY A 46 1.47 6.30 -2.97
C GLY A 46 0.81 4.95 -3.30
N TRP A 47 0.58 4.09 -2.31
CA TRP A 47 -0.12 2.82 -2.51
C TRP A 47 -1.62 3.04 -2.77
N ARG A 48 -2.24 4.02 -2.11
CA ARG A 48 -3.63 4.41 -2.42
C ARG A 48 -3.76 4.85 -3.88
N ASP A 49 -2.90 5.75 -4.31
CA ASP A 49 -2.87 6.26 -5.68
C ASP A 49 -2.60 5.13 -6.68
N ALA A 50 -1.66 4.23 -6.38
CA ALA A 50 -1.34 3.10 -7.24
C ALA A 50 -2.55 2.17 -7.47
N PHE A 51 -3.31 1.88 -6.41
CA PHE A 51 -4.53 1.08 -6.55
C PHE A 51 -5.59 1.78 -7.39
N VAL A 52 -5.85 3.07 -7.15
CA VAL A 52 -6.81 3.84 -7.94
C VAL A 52 -6.36 3.94 -9.41
N ALA A 53 -5.07 4.10 -9.65
CA ALA A 53 -4.49 4.15 -11.01
C ALA A 53 -4.72 2.86 -11.81
N THR A 54 -4.90 1.71 -11.15
CA THR A 54 -5.31 0.47 -11.84
C THR A 54 -6.75 0.51 -12.33
N GLY A 55 -7.61 1.38 -11.78
CA GLY A 55 -9.03 1.43 -12.08
C GLY A 55 -9.90 0.43 -11.29
N ALA A 56 -9.30 -0.38 -10.41
CA ALA A 56 -10.01 -1.33 -9.56
C ALA A 56 -10.99 -0.65 -8.58
N TRP A 57 -10.78 0.62 -8.24
CA TRP A 57 -11.72 1.49 -7.52
C TRP A 57 -11.31 2.96 -7.67
N ASP A 58 -12.11 3.86 -7.10
CA ASP A 58 -11.82 5.29 -7.00
C ASP A 58 -11.51 5.67 -5.52
N HIS A 59 -11.01 6.89 -5.29
CA HIS A 59 -10.54 7.33 -3.95
C HIS A 59 -11.61 7.33 -2.85
N ASP A 60 -12.90 7.38 -3.22
CA ASP A 60 -14.03 7.36 -2.30
C ASP A 60 -14.33 5.98 -1.71
N LEU A 61 -13.68 4.92 -2.21
CA LEU A 61 -13.75 3.58 -1.61
C LEU A 61 -13.11 3.55 -0.21
N TYR A 62 -12.03 4.30 -0.01
CA TYR A 62 -11.24 4.23 1.21
C TYR A 62 -12.04 4.68 2.43
N ASP A 63 -11.83 4.00 3.56
CA ASP A 63 -12.49 4.32 4.81
C ASP A 63 -11.97 5.67 5.33
N PRO A 64 -12.82 6.72 5.39
CA PRO A 64 -12.40 8.04 5.84
C PRO A 64 -12.22 8.13 7.36
N GLU A 65 -12.65 7.10 8.10
CA GLU A 65 -12.57 7.06 9.57
C GLU A 65 -11.23 6.52 10.09
N VAL A 66 -10.31 6.11 9.20
CA VAL A 66 -8.98 5.61 9.56
C VAL A 66 -7.89 6.46 8.94
N GLU A 67 -6.75 6.55 9.64
CA GLU A 67 -5.60 7.33 9.23
C GLU A 67 -4.94 6.74 7.98
N HIS A 68 -4.85 5.41 7.94
CA HIS A 68 -4.16 4.66 6.90
C HIS A 68 -5.00 3.47 6.42
N ASN A 69 -5.09 3.28 5.10
CA ASN A 69 -5.98 2.30 4.46
C ASN A 69 -5.24 1.02 4.00
N PRO A 70 -4.38 1.06 2.95
CA PRO A 70 -3.74 -0.15 2.40
C PRO A 70 -2.65 -0.73 3.30
N ILE A 71 -2.05 0.10 4.14
CA ILE A 71 -1.10 -0.27 5.19
C ILE A 71 -1.53 0.42 6.48
N ALA A 72 -1.25 -0.15 7.64
CA ALA A 72 -1.54 0.46 8.94
C ALA A 72 -0.39 0.17 9.91
N CYS A 73 -0.31 0.95 10.98
CA CYS A 73 0.67 0.81 12.04
C CYS A 73 -0.03 0.52 13.37
N PHE A 74 0.26 -0.64 13.97
CA PHE A 74 -0.22 -0.99 15.30
C PHE A 74 0.98 -1.25 16.22
N GLU A 75 1.07 -0.49 17.30
CA GLU A 75 2.16 -0.60 18.30
C GLU A 75 3.56 -0.47 17.65
N GLY A 76 3.67 0.33 16.59
CA GLY A 76 4.91 0.53 15.84
C GLY A 76 5.20 -0.52 14.78
N TYR A 77 4.39 -1.57 14.64
CA TYR A 77 4.55 -2.57 13.58
C TYR A 77 3.64 -2.27 12.40
N LEU A 78 4.15 -2.46 11.18
CA LEU A 78 3.38 -2.33 9.96
C LEU A 78 2.52 -3.57 9.69
N TYR A 79 1.33 -3.34 9.18
CA TYR A 79 0.36 -4.34 8.74
C TYR A 79 -0.19 -3.95 7.37
N ILE A 80 -0.36 -4.92 6.48
CA ILE A 80 -1.06 -4.73 5.21
C ILE A 80 -2.54 -4.99 5.46
N ASN A 81 -3.40 -4.13 4.91
CA ASN A 81 -4.85 -4.37 4.88
C ASN A 81 -5.19 -5.38 3.78
N MET A 82 -5.34 -6.63 4.18
CA MET A 82 -5.61 -7.75 3.29
C MET A 82 -7.02 -7.72 2.73
N SER A 83 -7.98 -7.05 3.36
CA SER A 83 -9.31 -6.85 2.78
C SER A 83 -9.22 -6.06 1.47
N LEU A 84 -8.38 -5.02 1.41
CA LEU A 84 -8.13 -4.24 0.19
C LEU A 84 -7.34 -5.04 -0.86
N MET A 85 -6.35 -5.82 -0.41
CA MET A 85 -5.61 -6.73 -1.32
C MET A 85 -6.55 -7.77 -1.97
N ARG A 86 -7.45 -8.36 -1.18
CA ARG A 86 -8.45 -9.32 -1.68
C ARG A 86 -9.43 -8.67 -2.64
N LEU A 87 -9.90 -7.46 -2.33
CA LEU A 87 -10.78 -6.70 -3.23
C LEU A 87 -10.12 -6.42 -4.59
N PHE A 88 -8.81 -6.15 -4.62
CA PHE A 88 -8.06 -6.07 -5.86
C PHE A 88 -8.14 -7.38 -6.65
N GLY A 89 -7.92 -8.53 -5.99
CA GLY A 89 -8.07 -9.86 -6.60
C GLY A 89 -9.48 -10.15 -7.11
N VAL A 90 -10.52 -9.63 -6.46
CA VAL A 90 -11.92 -9.76 -6.90
C VAL A 90 -12.18 -8.96 -8.18
N ARG A 91 -11.64 -7.75 -8.27
CA ARG A 91 -11.98 -6.81 -9.33
C ARG A 91 -11.10 -6.92 -10.57
N VAL A 92 -9.85 -7.36 -10.45
CA VAL A 92 -8.95 -7.54 -11.59
C VAL A 92 -9.26 -8.87 -12.31
N PRO A 93 -9.62 -8.84 -13.61
CA PRO A 93 -9.95 -10.07 -14.33
C PRO A 93 -8.80 -11.09 -14.34
N GLY A 94 -9.13 -12.36 -14.08
CA GLY A 94 -8.16 -13.46 -14.05
C GLY A 94 -7.47 -13.67 -12.69
N PHE A 95 -7.78 -12.85 -11.69
CA PHE A 95 -7.33 -13.01 -10.32
C PHE A 95 -8.46 -13.55 -9.43
N SER A 96 -8.13 -13.86 -8.17
CA SER A 96 -9.11 -14.18 -7.13
C SER A 96 -8.57 -13.76 -5.75
N PRO A 97 -9.45 -13.53 -4.76
CA PRO A 97 -9.01 -13.28 -3.39
C PRO A 97 -8.21 -14.45 -2.78
N GLU A 98 -8.48 -15.69 -3.17
CA GLU A 98 -7.71 -16.87 -2.74
C GLU A 98 -6.29 -16.89 -3.33
N ALA A 99 -6.14 -16.44 -4.58
CA ALA A 99 -4.82 -16.29 -5.19
C ALA A 99 -3.99 -15.21 -4.47
N VAL A 100 -4.64 -14.12 -4.05
CA VAL A 100 -4.03 -13.09 -3.19
C VAL A 100 -3.64 -13.69 -1.85
N ASP A 101 -4.51 -14.46 -1.20
CA ASP A 101 -4.19 -15.10 0.07
C ASP A 101 -2.96 -16.00 -0.03
N LEU A 102 -2.90 -16.84 -1.06
CA LEU A 102 -1.75 -17.72 -1.28
C LEU A 102 -0.45 -16.92 -1.46
N GLN A 103 -0.51 -15.79 -2.17
CA GLN A 103 0.66 -14.93 -2.38
C GLN A 103 1.16 -14.26 -1.09
N TYR A 104 0.27 -13.85 -0.20
CA TYR A 104 0.61 -13.06 1.00
C TYR A 104 0.77 -13.88 2.28
N PHE A 105 0.05 -15.00 2.38
CA PHE A 105 0.07 -15.86 3.56
C PHE A 105 0.71 -17.23 3.32
N GLY A 106 0.87 -17.66 2.06
CA GLY A 106 1.30 -19.02 1.73
C GLY A 106 0.32 -20.06 2.27
N ASP A 107 0.87 -21.15 2.83
CA ASP A 107 0.10 -22.26 3.41
C ASP A 107 -0.26 -22.06 4.90
N MET A 108 -0.28 -20.80 5.37
CA MET A 108 -0.58 -20.51 6.78
C MET A 108 -2.02 -20.92 7.13
N PRO A 109 -2.25 -21.71 8.20
CA PRO A 109 -3.59 -22.08 8.61
C PRO A 109 -4.30 -20.95 9.35
N GLY A 110 -5.64 -21.00 9.38
CA GLY A 110 -6.45 -20.11 10.23
C GLY A 110 -6.74 -18.73 9.65
N ILE A 111 -6.45 -18.53 8.35
CA ILE A 111 -6.82 -17.30 7.64
C ILE A 111 -8.35 -17.31 7.43
N PRO A 112 -9.08 -16.26 7.86
CA PRO A 112 -10.51 -16.13 7.58
C PRO A 112 -10.78 -16.15 6.07
N SER A 113 -11.83 -16.84 5.63
CA SER A 113 -12.18 -16.86 4.20
C SER A 113 -12.61 -15.47 3.72
N TYR A 114 -12.39 -15.17 2.43
CA TYR A 114 -12.90 -13.94 1.84
C TYR A 114 -14.43 -13.80 2.00
N GLU A 115 -15.17 -14.89 1.83
CA GLU A 115 -16.64 -14.88 2.00
C GLU A 115 -17.09 -14.39 3.40
N SER A 116 -16.26 -14.58 4.44
CA SER A 116 -16.60 -14.11 5.80
C SER A 116 -16.56 -12.58 5.97
N GLU A 117 -15.88 -11.88 5.07
CA GLU A 117 -15.74 -10.42 5.08
C GLU A 117 -16.24 -9.76 3.79
N ARG A 118 -16.83 -10.54 2.87
CA ARG A 118 -17.31 -10.08 1.58
C ARG A 118 -18.35 -8.99 1.77
N ARG A 119 -18.22 -7.90 1.02
CA ARG A 119 -19.13 -6.75 1.06
C ARG A 119 -20.03 -6.75 -0.17
N PRO A 120 -21.25 -6.19 -0.07
CA PRO A 120 -22.18 -6.10 -1.20
C PRO A 120 -21.63 -5.35 -2.42
N PHE A 121 -20.70 -4.41 -2.19
CA PHE A 121 -20.11 -3.59 -3.25
C PHE A 121 -18.78 -4.13 -3.80
N ASP A 122 -18.28 -5.28 -3.32
CA ASP A 122 -16.98 -5.79 -3.75
C ASP A 122 -17.00 -6.15 -5.25
N GLU A 123 -18.12 -6.68 -5.75
CA GLU A 123 -18.35 -6.88 -7.17
C GLU A 123 -18.77 -5.57 -7.84
N SER A 124 -18.00 -5.13 -8.84
CA SER A 124 -18.33 -3.96 -9.66
C SER A 124 -17.91 -4.18 -11.11
N PRO A 125 -18.85 -4.47 -12.03
CA PRO A 125 -18.53 -4.69 -13.43
C PRO A 125 -17.78 -3.53 -14.08
N ALA A 126 -18.12 -2.28 -13.71
CA ALA A 126 -17.46 -1.09 -14.24
C ALA A 126 -16.00 -0.97 -13.80
N HIS A 127 -15.70 -1.23 -12.52
CA HIS A 127 -14.31 -1.25 -12.06
C HIS A 127 -13.53 -2.44 -12.62
N SER A 128 -14.17 -3.60 -12.75
CA SER A 128 -13.54 -4.77 -13.36
C SER A 128 -13.18 -4.55 -14.83
N GLU A 129 -14.02 -3.84 -15.59
CA GLU A 129 -13.71 -3.44 -16.97
C GLU A 129 -12.52 -2.48 -17.01
N ARG A 130 -12.52 -1.43 -16.17
CA ARG A 130 -11.39 -0.48 -16.07
C ARG A 130 -10.08 -1.17 -15.69
N ALA A 131 -10.13 -2.03 -14.67
CA ALA A 131 -8.99 -2.82 -14.21
C ALA A 131 -8.48 -3.80 -15.28
N GLY A 132 -9.39 -4.43 -16.03
CA GLY A 132 -9.04 -5.27 -17.18
C GLY A 132 -8.35 -4.49 -18.29
N ALA A 133 -8.85 -3.29 -18.61
CA ALA A 133 -8.22 -2.41 -19.61
C ALA A 133 -6.81 -1.98 -19.17
N TRP A 134 -6.64 -1.63 -17.88
CA TRP A 134 -5.32 -1.36 -17.31
C TRP A 134 -4.40 -2.57 -17.41
N LEU A 135 -4.83 -3.76 -16.99
CA LEU A 135 -4.04 -4.99 -17.02
C LEU A 135 -3.58 -5.31 -18.44
N MET A 136 -4.48 -5.25 -19.42
CA MET A 136 -4.16 -5.54 -20.81
C MET A 136 -3.27 -4.47 -21.44
N GLY A 137 -3.51 -3.19 -21.16
CA GLY A 137 -2.78 -2.09 -21.79
C GLY A 137 -1.42 -1.79 -21.15
N LYS A 138 -1.38 -1.67 -19.82
CA LYS A 138 -0.21 -1.19 -19.07
C LYS A 138 0.65 -2.30 -18.47
N VAL A 139 0.14 -3.53 -18.34
CA VAL A 139 0.91 -4.65 -17.77
C VAL A 139 1.26 -5.68 -18.82
N LEU A 140 0.27 -6.31 -19.46
CA LEU A 140 0.52 -7.42 -20.39
C LEU A 140 0.87 -6.96 -21.81
N GLY A 141 0.30 -5.83 -22.24
CA GLY A 141 0.49 -5.27 -23.58
C GLY A 141 1.51 -4.14 -23.66
N ALA A 142 2.19 -3.80 -22.56
CA ALA A 142 3.21 -2.77 -22.57
C ALA A 142 4.39 -3.19 -23.45
N THR A 143 4.71 -2.37 -24.47
CA THR A 143 5.82 -2.63 -25.39
C THR A 143 7.04 -1.73 -25.14
N ASP A 144 6.91 -0.80 -24.20
CA ASP A 144 7.90 0.22 -23.89
C ASP A 144 7.78 0.61 -22.41
N LEU A 145 8.92 1.01 -21.82
CA LEU A 145 9.05 1.38 -20.42
C LEU A 145 9.64 2.80 -20.25
N SER A 146 9.51 3.67 -21.26
CA SER A 146 10.10 5.01 -21.22
C SER A 146 9.61 5.87 -20.05
N GLU A 147 8.36 5.68 -19.59
CA GLU A 147 7.84 6.29 -18.36
C GLU A 147 8.71 5.88 -17.14
N LEU A 148 9.02 4.59 -17.01
CA LEU A 148 9.88 4.07 -15.94
C LEU A 148 11.35 4.53 -16.11
N ASP A 149 11.87 4.57 -17.33
CA ASP A 149 13.23 5.06 -17.60
C ASP A 149 13.39 6.54 -17.19
N ALA A 150 12.34 7.34 -17.38
CA ALA A 150 12.31 8.73 -16.94
C ALA A 150 12.34 8.83 -15.40
N GLU A 151 11.56 8.00 -14.69
CA GLU A 151 11.58 7.91 -13.23
C GLU A 151 12.95 7.47 -12.70
N VAL A 152 13.58 6.47 -13.32
CA VAL A 152 14.93 6.02 -12.97
C VAL A 152 15.94 7.15 -13.14
N THR A 153 15.87 7.86 -14.27
CA THR A 153 16.74 9.02 -14.54
C THR A 153 16.59 10.09 -13.47
N GLU A 154 15.36 10.38 -13.06
CA GLU A 154 15.05 11.36 -12.02
C GLU A 154 15.59 10.94 -10.65
N ILE A 155 15.37 9.69 -10.24
CA ILE A 155 15.88 9.15 -8.97
C ILE A 155 17.41 9.20 -8.94
N VAL A 156 18.07 8.84 -10.04
CA VAL A 156 19.53 8.92 -10.17
C VAL A 156 20.00 10.36 -10.06
N ARG A 157 19.29 11.31 -10.67
CA ARG A 157 19.59 12.75 -10.59
C ARG A 157 19.48 13.24 -9.15
N ILE A 158 18.37 12.96 -8.46
CA ILE A 158 18.15 13.32 -7.05
C ILE A 158 19.27 12.79 -6.16
N ARG A 159 19.67 11.53 -6.37
CA ARG A 159 20.77 10.91 -5.61
C ARG A 159 22.12 11.57 -5.90
N ARG A 160 22.41 11.91 -7.16
CA ARG A 160 23.66 12.59 -7.57
C ARG A 160 23.74 14.03 -7.08
N SER A 161 22.61 14.73 -7.02
CA SER A 161 22.53 16.11 -6.52
C SER A 161 22.39 16.20 -5.00
N ARG A 162 22.55 15.10 -4.27
CA ARG A 162 22.47 15.09 -2.81
C ARG A 162 23.64 15.89 -2.22
N PRO A 163 23.39 16.96 -1.44
CA PRO A 163 24.46 17.70 -0.78
C PRO A 163 25.15 16.83 0.29
N ASP A 164 26.31 17.27 0.77
CA ASP A 164 26.92 16.67 1.95
C ASP A 164 26.02 16.92 3.16
N MET A 165 25.34 15.87 3.63
CA MET A 165 24.41 15.95 4.75
C MET A 165 25.09 16.35 6.05
N ALA A 166 26.38 16.03 6.21
CA ALA A 166 27.14 16.38 7.41
C ALA A 166 27.48 17.88 7.46
N ALA A 167 27.34 18.60 6.34
CA ALA A 167 27.59 20.03 6.25
C ALA A 167 26.32 20.89 6.39
N LEU A 168 25.14 20.27 6.52
CA LEU A 168 23.86 20.97 6.67
C LEU A 168 23.57 21.30 8.14
N THR A 169 22.83 22.38 8.39
CA THR A 169 22.25 22.66 9.70
C THR A 169 21.04 21.78 9.97
N ASP A 170 20.62 21.70 11.24
CA ASP A 170 19.42 20.95 11.63
C ASP A 170 18.17 21.46 10.89
N GLU A 171 18.02 22.78 10.72
CA GLU A 171 16.90 23.36 9.97
C GLU A 171 16.90 22.93 8.49
N GLN A 172 18.08 22.90 7.87
CA GLN A 172 18.24 22.45 6.48
C GLN A 172 18.01 20.94 6.35
N LEU A 173 18.31 20.15 7.38
CA LEU A 173 17.99 18.72 7.40
C LEU A 173 16.49 18.51 7.53
N ILE A 174 15.80 19.27 8.39
CA ILE A 174 14.36 19.22 8.58
C ILE A 174 13.62 19.56 7.28
N GLU A 175 13.98 20.67 6.62
CA GLU A 175 13.38 21.09 5.34
C GLU A 175 13.49 20.01 4.25
N ARG A 176 14.47 19.10 4.35
CA ARG A 176 14.68 18.04 3.37
C ARG A 176 13.88 16.76 3.64
N ILE A 177 13.33 16.60 4.85
CA ILE A 177 12.56 15.41 5.24
C ILE A 177 11.06 15.70 5.42
N THR A 178 10.65 16.97 5.50
CA THR A 178 9.24 17.41 5.56
C THR A 178 8.75 17.89 4.21
#